data_AF-A0AAE5LNI8-F1
#
_entry.id   AF-A0AAE5LNI8-F1
#
_cell.length_a   1.000
_cell.length_b   1.000
_cell.length_c   1.000
_cell.angle_alpha   90.00
_cell.angle_beta   90.00
_cell.angle_gamma   90.00
#
_symmetry.space_group_name_H-M   'P 1'
#
loop_
_entity.id
_entity.type
_entity.pdbx_description
1 polymer ?
#
loop_
_entity_poly.entity_id
_entity_poly.type
_entity_poly.pdbx_seq_one_letter_code
_entity_poly.pdbx_strand_id
1 'polypeptide(L)'
;MDNTMTHNCSGMQQYLDGKEKLVIINLPTYSPDLNPQENIWNRLKNCIFSSRARANIEELFNYIVSIYEKLNQNKSIENLTYARNYYA
;
A
#
# COMPACT_ATOMS: atom_id res chain seq x y z
N MET A 1 -7.90 -5.36 2.57
CA MET A 1 -7.28 -4.66 3.71
C MET A 1 -6.70 -5.72 4.62
N ASP A 2 -5.49 -5.51 5.12
CA ASP A 2 -4.89 -6.42 6.09
C ASP A 2 -5.71 -6.43 7.39
N ASN A 3 -5.73 -7.57 8.07
CA ASN A 3 -6.66 -7.84 9.16
C ASN A 3 -6.19 -7.23 10.52
N THR A 4 -5.58 -6.05 10.48
CA THR A 4 -5.09 -5.38 11.70
C THR A 4 -6.25 -4.86 12.54
N MET A 5 -6.05 -4.75 13.86
CA MET A 5 -7.11 -4.31 14.78
C MET A 5 -7.63 -2.91 14.44
N THR A 6 -6.76 -2.03 13.95
CA THR A 6 -7.11 -0.66 13.53
C THR A 6 -8.08 -0.63 12.35
N HIS A 7 -8.05 -1.64 11.48
CA HIS A 7 -8.95 -1.75 10.33
C HIS A 7 -10.30 -2.38 10.68
N ASN A 8 -10.41 -3.06 11.82
CA ASN A 8 -11.63 -3.73 12.27
C ASN A 8 -12.29 -3.06 13.49
N CYS A 9 -11.74 -1.94 13.96
CA CYS A 9 -12.24 -1.26 15.14
C CYS A 9 -13.62 -0.63 14.91
N SER A 10 -14.33 -0.32 16.00
CA SER A 10 -15.66 0.29 15.95
C SER A 10 -15.67 1.63 15.20
N GLY A 11 -14.61 2.44 15.34
CA GLY A 11 -14.48 3.70 14.61
C GLY A 11 -14.42 3.50 13.09
N MET A 12 -13.76 2.44 12.62
CA MET A 12 -13.75 2.10 11.20
C MET A 12 -15.12 1.62 10.72
N GLN A 13 -15.82 0.80 11.52
CA GLN A 13 -17.18 0.37 11.18
C GLN A 13 -18.15 1.55 11.07
N GLN A 14 -18.09 2.49 12.01
CA GLN A 14 -18.86 3.73 11.96
C GLN A 14 -18.49 4.60 10.76
N TYR A 15 -17.22 4.67 10.39
CA TYR A 15 -16.80 5.37 9.18
C TYR A 15 -17.34 4.71 7.90
N LEU A 16 -17.45 3.38 7.86
CA LEU A 16 -17.97 2.65 6.71
C LEU A 16 -19.50 2.75 6.59
N ASP A 17 -20.19 3.05 7.69
CA ASP A 17 -21.62 3.29 7.69
C ASP A 17 -21.99 4.43 6.72
N GLY A 18 -23.00 4.21 5.89
CA GLY A 18 -23.40 5.12 4.81
C GLY A 18 -22.50 5.15 3.57
N LYS A 19 -21.45 4.31 3.46
CA LYS A 19 -20.60 4.19 2.25
C LYS A 19 -20.96 2.96 1.41
N GLU A 20 -22.18 2.90 0.90
CA GLU A 20 -22.72 1.73 0.17
C GLU A 20 -21.91 1.31 -1.08
N LYS A 21 -21.17 2.23 -1.69
CA LYS A 21 -20.32 1.95 -2.87
C LYS A 21 -18.95 1.35 -2.52
N LEU A 22 -18.58 1.33 -1.25
CA LEU A 22 -17.27 0.87 -0.80
C LEU A 22 -17.39 -0.58 -0.31
N VAL A 23 -16.80 -1.51 -1.05
CA VAL A 23 -16.71 -2.92 -0.65
C VAL A 23 -15.35 -3.16 0.00
N ILE A 24 -15.37 -3.63 1.25
CA ILE A 24 -14.16 -3.99 1.97
C ILE A 24 -13.90 -5.48 1.82
N ILE A 25 -12.75 -5.82 1.25
CA ILE A 25 -12.25 -7.20 1.17
C ILE A 25 -11.22 -7.36 2.28
N ASN A 26 -11.54 -8.12 3.32
CA ASN A 26 -10.60 -8.43 4.39
C ASN A 26 -9.73 -9.62 4.01
N LEU A 27 -8.43 -9.47 4.19
CA LEU A 27 -7.46 -10.51 3.92
C LEU A 27 -7.43 -11.55 5.06
N PRO A 28 -7.16 -12.84 4.76
CA PRO A 28 -6.83 -13.79 5.80
C PRO A 28 -5.59 -13.33 6.58
N THR A 29 -5.51 -13.72 7.85
CA THR A 29 -4.39 -13.37 8.71
C THR A 29 -3.07 -13.88 8.11
N TYR A 30 -1.99 -13.10 8.25
CA TYR A 30 -0.67 -13.44 7.72
C TYR A 30 -0.63 -13.75 6.21
N SER A 31 -1.47 -13.10 5.41
CA SER A 31 -1.51 -13.29 3.94
C SER A 31 -0.99 -12.06 3.18
N PRO A 32 0.30 -11.67 3.33
CA PRO A 32 0.87 -10.51 2.63
C PRO A 32 0.87 -10.70 1.11
N ASP A 33 0.98 -11.93 0.63
CA ASP A 33 0.99 -12.25 -0.80
C ASP A 33 -0.32 -11.91 -1.51
N LEU A 34 -1.43 -11.81 -0.76
CA LEU A 34 -2.75 -11.40 -1.27
C LEU A 34 -2.94 -9.88 -1.22
N ASN A 35 -2.01 -9.12 -0.63
CA ASN A 35 -2.07 -7.67 -0.57
C ASN A 35 -1.25 -7.04 -1.72
N PRO A 36 -1.89 -6.51 -2.78
CA PRO A 36 -1.17 -5.94 -3.92
C PRO A 36 -0.24 -4.79 -3.53
N GLN A 37 -0.54 -4.10 -2.42
CA GLN A 37 0.27 -3.00 -1.92
C GLN A 37 1.69 -3.45 -1.54
N GLU A 38 1.88 -4.70 -1.10
CA GLU A 38 3.19 -5.27 -0.75
C GLU A 38 4.16 -5.25 -1.94
N ASN A 39 3.67 -5.34 -3.18
CA ASN A 39 4.52 -5.20 -4.37
C ASN A 39 5.14 -3.81 -4.48
N ILE A 40 4.38 -2.77 -4.12
CA ILE A 40 4.87 -1.39 -4.10
C ILE A 40 5.85 -1.20 -2.96
N TRP A 41 5.56 -1.73 -1.77
CA TRP A 41 6.49 -1.72 -0.64
C TRP A 41 7.82 -2.39 -0.98
N ASN A 42 7.80 -3.54 -1.66
CA ASN A 42 9.02 -4.23 -2.09
C ASN A 42 9.86 -3.40 -3.05
N ARG A 43 9.23 -2.74 -4.04
CA ARG A 43 9.92 -1.83 -4.96
C ARG A 43 10.48 -0.61 -4.23
N LEU A 44 9.69 -0.02 -3.35
CA LEU A 44 10.08 1.15 -2.57
C LEU A 44 11.31 0.83 -1.70
N LYS A 45 11.29 -0.31 -0.98
CA LYS A 45 12.43 -0.79 -0.18
C LYS A 45 13.70 -0.88 -1.02
N ASN A 46 13.63 -1.48 -2.22
CA ASN A 46 14.78 -1.59 -3.11
C ASN A 46 15.32 -0.21 -3.58
N CYS A 47 14.49 0.82 -3.64
CA CYS A 47 14.91 2.18 -3.98
C CYS A 47 15.43 3.00 -2.79
N ILE A 48 14.91 2.75 -1.58
CA ILE A 48 15.27 3.48 -0.36
C ILE A 48 16.53 2.91 0.31
N PHE A 49 16.71 1.58 0.27
CA PHE A 49 17.91 0.92 0.78
C PHE A 49 19.10 1.17 -0.16
N SER A 50 19.53 2.43 -0.18
CA SER A 50 20.77 2.91 -0.79
C SER A 50 21.90 2.90 0.24
N SER A 51 23.14 3.06 -0.23
CA SER A 51 24.32 3.08 0.63
C SER A 51 24.37 4.25 1.63
N ARG A 52 23.45 5.22 1.54
CA ARG A 52 23.43 6.41 2.39
C ARG A 52 22.05 6.69 2.96
N ALA A 53 21.98 6.84 4.28
CA ALA A 53 20.80 7.33 4.98
C ALA A 53 20.55 8.82 4.66
N ARG A 54 19.28 9.22 4.70
CA ARG A 54 18.88 10.64 4.56
C ARG A 54 19.07 11.35 5.89
N ALA A 55 19.35 12.66 5.84
CA ALA A 55 19.74 13.43 7.01
C ALA A 55 18.57 13.73 7.97
N ASN A 56 17.35 13.83 7.44
CA ASN A 56 16.14 14.12 8.21
C ASN A 56 14.88 13.56 7.52
N ILE A 57 13.75 13.67 8.22
CA ILE A 57 12.45 13.15 7.76
C ILE A 57 11.96 13.84 6.48
N GLU A 58 12.24 15.13 6.30
CA GLU A 58 11.80 15.90 5.13
C GLU A 58 12.55 15.45 3.87
N GLU A 59 13.87 15.25 3.95
CA GLU A 59 14.67 14.73 2.85
C GLU A 59 14.23 13.30 2.47
N LEU A 60 13.94 12.46 3.47
CA LEU A 60 13.40 11.12 3.24
C LEU A 60 12.03 11.19 2.56
N PHE A 61 11.14 12.06 3.03
CA PHE A 61 9.81 12.24 2.46
C PHE A 61 9.87 12.69 0.99
N ASN A 62 10.64 13.74 0.69
CA ASN A 62 10.81 14.24 -0.68
C ASN A 62 11.44 13.18 -1.60
N TYR A 63 12.38 12.40 -1.08
CA TYR A 63 12.95 11.29 -1.83
C TYR A 63 11.91 10.20 -2.14
N ILE A 64 11.09 9.82 -1.16
CA ILE A 64 9.98 8.87 -1.35
C ILE A 64 8.99 9.40 -2.40
N VAL A 65 8.59 10.67 -2.31
CA VAL A 65 7.70 11.31 -3.31
C VAL A 65 8.27 11.16 -4.71
N SER A 66 9.57 11.48 -4.90
CA SER A 66 10.23 11.35 -6.20
C SER A 66 10.25 9.91 -6.73
N ILE A 67 10.27 8.90 -5.85
CA ILE A 67 10.17 7.49 -6.24
C ILE A 67 8.74 7.19 -6.72
N TYR A 68 7.72 7.63 -5.99
CA TYR A 68 6.33 7.44 -6.37
C TYR A 68 5.99 8.11 -7.70
N GLU A 69 6.50 9.31 -7.97
CA GLU A 69 6.35 9.98 -9.28
C GLU A 69 6.90 9.12 -10.42
N LYS A 70 8.08 8.52 -10.24
CA LYS A 70 8.68 7.62 -11.24
C LYS A 70 7.88 6.32 -11.40
N LEU A 71 7.37 5.76 -10.30
CA LEU A 71 6.54 4.55 -10.36
C LEU A 71 5.22 4.81 -11.10
N ASN A 72 4.58 5.97 -10.88
CA ASN A 72 3.34 6.36 -11.53
C ASN A 72 3.50 6.59 -13.05
N GLN A 73 4.69 6.97 -13.51
CA GLN A 73 4.98 7.09 -14.94
C GLN A 73 5.12 5.71 -15.63
N ASN A 74 5.30 4.63 -14.86
CA ASN A 74 5.48 3.29 -15.39
C ASN A 74 4.17 2.51 -15.41
N LYS A 75 3.54 2.42 -16.60
CA LYS A 75 2.29 1.68 -16.82
C LYS A 75 2.33 0.20 -16.40
N SER A 76 3.52 -0.43 -16.35
CA SER A 76 3.61 -1.83 -15.92
C SER A 76 3.27 -2.02 -14.43
N ILE A 77 3.34 -0.95 -13.63
CA ILE A 77 3.06 -0.97 -12.19
C ILE A 77 1.57 -1.18 -11.92
N GLU A 78 0.68 -0.71 -12.78
CA GLU A 78 -0.78 -0.82 -12.61
C GLU A 78 -1.21 -2.29 -12.46
N ASN A 79 -0.59 -3.19 -13.23
CA ASN A 79 -0.87 -4.62 -13.15
C ASN A 79 -0.45 -5.27 -11.82
N LEU A 80 0.47 -4.67 -11.07
CA LEU A 80 0.94 -5.18 -9.79
C LEU A 80 0.08 -4.72 -8.60
N THR A 81 -0.78 -3.72 -8.82
CA THR A 81 -1.60 -3.10 -7.77
C THR A 81 -3.09 -3.43 -7.90
N TYR A 82 -3.53 -3.95 -9.04
CA TYR A 82 -4.93 -4.33 -9.21
C TYR A 82 -5.34 -5.51 -8.33
N ALA A 83 -6.24 -5.24 -7.39
CA ALA A 83 -6.82 -6.23 -6.48
C ALA A 83 -7.36 -7.48 -7.22
N ARG A 84 -8.02 -7.30 -8.38
CA ARG A 84 -8.57 -8.41 -9.18
C ARG A 84 -7.56 -9.49 -9.57
N ASN A 85 -6.27 -9.19 -9.55
CA ASN A 85 -5.22 -10.15 -9.88
C ASN A 85 -4.89 -11.10 -8.72
N TYR A 86 -5.45 -10.84 -7.53
CA TYR A 86 -5.16 -11.55 -6.27
C TYR A 86 -6.39 -12.23 -5.68
N TYR A 87 -7.59 -11.93 -6.21
CA TYR A 87 -8.84 -12.54 -5.81
C TYR A 87 -9.49 -13.13 -7.06
N ALA A 88 -9.57 -14.47 -7.13
CA ALA A 88 -10.24 -15.23 -8.18
C ALA A 88 -11.60 -15.74 -7.68
#